data_AF-A0A2T4Y8Z7-F1
#
_entry.id   AF-A0A2T4Y8Z7-F1
#
_cell.length_a   1.000
_cell.length_b   1.000
_cell.length_c   1.000
_cell.angle_alpha   90.00
_cell.angle_beta   90.00
_cell.angle_gamma   90.00
#
_symmetry.space_group_name_H-M   'P 1'
#
loop_
_entity.id
_entity.type
_entity.pdbx_description
1 polymer ?
#
loop_
_entity_poly.entity_id
_entity_poly.type
_entity_poly.pdbx_seq_one_letter_code
_entity_poly.pdbx_strand_id
1 'polypeptide(L)'
;MKSFFKALVLVPIALAIVLFSVANRAPVRVSFDPISRDAPVFAFDLPLFAVVLAALAVGVLIGGLASWLAQGKHRRAARRNRREAETLRSETQMLRAAVPDSALPALTNGRG
;
A
#
# COMPACT_ATOMS: atom_id res chain seq x y z
N MET A 1 -17.80 -15.88 5.07
CA MET A 1 -16.58 -16.57 5.57
C MET A 1 -15.38 -15.63 5.81
N LYS A 2 -15.06 -14.67 4.93
CA LYS A 2 -13.88 -13.77 5.11
C LYS A 2 -13.87 -12.94 6.40
N SER A 3 -15.03 -12.55 6.93
CA SER A 3 -15.15 -11.80 8.19
C SER A 3 -14.82 -12.63 9.43
N PHE A 4 -15.10 -13.94 9.41
CA PHE A 4 -14.82 -14.84 10.53
C PHE A 4 -13.32 -15.03 10.73
N PHE A 5 -12.56 -15.26 9.65
CA PHE A 5 -11.09 -15.34 9.73
C PHE A 5 -10.44 -14.03 10.18
N LYS A 6 -10.98 -12.88 9.73
CA LYS A 6 -10.53 -11.57 10.21
C LYS A 6 -10.73 -11.44 11.73
N ALA A 7 -11.91 -11.78 12.23
CA ALA A 7 -12.20 -11.74 13.66
C ALA A 7 -11.30 -12.71 14.44
N LEU A 8 -11.09 -13.92 13.93
CA LEU A 8 -10.23 -14.94 14.53
C LEU A 8 -8.78 -14.45 14.73
N VAL A 9 -8.29 -13.58 13.85
CA VAL A 9 -6.95 -12.99 13.96
C VAL A 9 -6.96 -11.69 14.77
N LEU A 10 -7.93 -10.80 14.52
CA LEU A 10 -8.02 -9.49 15.18
C LEU A 10 -8.31 -9.58 16.67
N VAL A 11 -9.17 -10.50 17.10
CA VAL A 11 -9.56 -10.68 18.50
C VAL A 11 -8.35 -11.01 19.39
N PRO A 12 -7.53 -12.05 19.11
CA PRO A 12 -6.37 -12.35 19.94
C PRO A 12 -5.31 -11.24 19.90
N ILE A 13 -5.12 -10.56 18.77
CA ILE A 13 -4.24 -9.39 18.70
C ILE A 13 -4.74 -8.26 19.61
N ALA A 14 -6.03 -7.94 19.54
CA ALA A 14 -6.64 -6.93 20.39
C ALA A 14 -6.53 -7.30 21.87
N LEU A 15 -6.77 -8.57 22.21
CA LEU A 15 -6.61 -9.08 23.57
C LEU A 15 -5.16 -8.94 24.06
N ALA A 16 -4.17 -9.30 23.23
CA ALA A 16 -2.77 -9.15 23.55
C ALA A 16 -2.39 -7.68 23.79
N ILE A 17 -2.90 -6.75 22.97
CA ILE A 17 -2.71 -5.31 23.15
C ILE A 17 -3.29 -4.86 24.49
N VAL A 18 -4.53 -5.26 24.83
CA VAL A 18 -5.16 -4.89 26.09
C VAL A 18 -4.38 -5.43 27.28
N LEU A 19 -3.99 -6.71 27.25
CA LEU A 19 -3.20 -7.32 28.32
C LEU A 19 -1.84 -6.62 28.50
N PHE A 20 -1.16 -6.33 27.38
CA PHE A 20 0.08 -5.54 27.38
C PHE A 20 -0.13 -4.16 28.00
N SER A 21 -1.21 -3.46 27.64
CA SER A 21 -1.55 -2.15 28.19
C SER A 21 -1.79 -2.18 29.70
N VAL A 22 -2.55 -3.17 30.18
CA VAL A 22 -2.85 -3.32 31.62
C VAL A 22 -1.59 -3.67 32.40
N ALA A 23 -0.76 -4.58 31.88
CA ALA A 23 0.50 -4.97 32.51
C ALA A 23 1.52 -3.82 32.56
N ASN A 24 1.53 -2.94 31.55
CA ASN A 24 2.49 -1.86 31.40
C ASN A 24 1.86 -0.46 31.63
N ARG A 25 1.00 -0.36 32.64
CA ARG A 25 0.35 0.90 33.05
C ARG A 25 1.26 1.86 33.84
N ALA A 26 2.43 1.38 34.28
CA ALA A 26 3.36 2.17 35.06
C ALA A 26 3.90 3.35 34.23
N PRO A 27 3.96 4.56 34.78
CA PRO A 27 4.51 5.72 34.09
C PRO A 27 6.01 5.52 33.88
N VAL A 28 6.46 5.76 32.65
CA VAL A 28 7.87 5.78 32.26
C VAL A 28 8.17 7.18 31.73
N ARG A 29 9.30 7.73 32.16
CA ARG A 29 9.78 9.01 31.66
C ARG A 29 10.33 8.84 30.25
N VAL A 30 9.71 9.50 29.29
CA VAL A 30 10.20 9.60 27.91
C VAL A 30 10.72 11.00 27.69
N SER A 31 12.03 11.12 27.46
CA SER A 31 12.68 12.37 27.08
C SER A 31 12.93 12.39 25.58
N PHE A 32 12.59 13.49 24.94
CA PHE A 32 12.90 13.78 23.54
C PHE A 32 14.01 14.83 23.41
N ASP A 33 14.69 15.16 24.50
CA ASP A 33 15.83 16.07 24.52
C ASP A 33 17.15 15.31 24.31
N PRO A 34 17.86 15.52 23.19
CA PRO A 34 19.13 14.85 22.91
C PRO A 34 20.34 15.48 23.62
N ILE A 35 20.20 16.68 24.19
CA ILE A 35 21.32 17.51 24.68
C ILE A 35 21.34 17.57 26.22
N SER A 36 20.20 17.85 26.85
CA SER A 36 20.13 18.06 28.31
C SER A 36 19.65 16.81 29.04
N ARG A 37 20.60 16.00 29.55
CA ARG A 37 20.28 14.78 30.32
C ARG A 37 19.79 15.08 31.74
N ASP A 38 20.28 16.16 32.35
CA ASP A 38 20.04 16.45 33.77
C ASP A 38 18.78 17.30 34.01
N ALA A 39 18.33 18.05 33.00
CA ALA A 39 17.12 18.85 33.04
C ALA A 39 16.42 18.86 31.66
N PRO A 40 15.88 17.72 31.22
CA PRO A 40 15.21 17.65 29.91
C PRO A 40 13.95 18.51 29.92
N VAL A 41 13.92 19.52 29.06
CA VAL A 41 12.77 20.46 28.94
C VAL A 41 11.59 19.78 28.23
N PHE A 42 11.86 18.76 27.41
CA PHE A 42 10.87 18.03 26.64
C PHE A 42 10.80 16.55 27.05
N ALA A 43 10.39 16.32 28.30
CA ALA A 43 10.16 14.99 28.86
C ALA A 43 8.73 14.84 29.41
N PHE A 44 8.14 13.68 29.16
CA PHE A 44 6.78 13.35 29.59
C PHE A 44 6.76 12.01 30.32
N ASP A 45 5.99 11.94 31.40
CA ASP A 45 5.71 10.68 32.08
C ASP A 45 4.44 10.07 31.51
N LEU A 46 4.62 9.01 30.72
CA LEU A 46 3.53 8.32 30.06
C LEU A 46 3.62 6.82 30.36
N PRO A 47 2.49 6.11 30.46
CA PRO A 47 2.52 4.65 30.48
C PRO A 47 3.22 4.10 29.24
N LEU A 48 4.09 3.09 29.42
CA LEU A 48 4.89 2.53 28.33
C LEU A 48 4.02 2.06 27.15
N PHE A 49 2.85 1.50 27.43
CA PHE A 49 1.94 1.04 26.38
C PHE A 49 1.50 2.18 25.45
N ALA A 50 1.28 3.38 25.99
CA ALA A 50 0.80 4.52 25.21
C ALA A 50 1.86 4.96 24.20
N VAL A 51 3.13 4.96 24.62
CA VAL A 51 4.30 5.29 23.80
C VAL A 51 4.43 4.29 22.64
N VAL A 52 4.38 2.99 22.95
CA VAL A 52 4.51 1.92 21.95
C VAL A 52 3.35 1.94 20.95
N LEU A 53 2.10 2.05 21.43
CA LEU A 53 0.94 2.10 20.56
C LEU A 53 0.93 3.35 19.67
N ALA A 54 1.33 4.51 20.21
CA ALA A 54 1.46 5.73 19.42
C ALA A 54 2.52 5.59 18.32
N ALA A 55 3.69 5.02 18.64
CA ALA A 55 4.74 4.77 17.64
C ALA A 55 4.26 3.81 16.53
N LEU A 56 3.55 2.74 16.90
CA LEU A 56 2.94 1.81 15.93
C LEU A 56 1.89 2.51 15.07
N ALA A 57 1.01 3.32 15.67
CA ALA A 57 -0.01 4.07 14.94
C ALA A 57 0.63 5.03 13.92
N VAL A 58 1.66 5.77 14.32
CA VAL A 58 2.44 6.65 13.43
C VAL A 58 3.06 5.85 12.29
N GLY A 59 3.68 4.70 12.58
CA GLY A 59 4.24 3.82 11.56
C GLY A 59 3.20 3.32 10.54
N VAL A 60 2.02 2.92 11.01
CA VAL A 60 0.90 2.50 10.14
C VAL A 60 0.39 3.66 9.29
N LEU A 61 0.27 4.87 9.85
CA LEU A 61 -0.13 6.06 9.10
C LEU A 61 0.89 6.39 8.00
N ILE A 62 2.18 6.42 8.34
CA ILE A 62 3.25 6.67 7.36
C ILE A 62 3.24 5.60 6.27
N GLY A 63 3.16 4.31 6.65
CA GLY A 63 3.10 3.20 5.69
C GLY A 63 1.86 3.27 4.79
N GLY A 64 0.71 3.62 5.37
CA GLY A 64 -0.55 3.82 4.64
C GLY A 64 -0.46 4.98 3.66
N LEU A 65 0.08 6.13 4.07
CA LEU A 65 0.31 7.29 3.21
C LEU A 65 1.31 6.96 2.08
N ALA A 66 2.41 6.28 2.40
CA ALA A 66 3.41 5.85 1.42
C ALA A 66 2.79 4.89 0.38
N SER A 67 1.99 3.92 0.83
CA SER A 67 1.26 3.00 -0.05
C SER A 67 0.25 3.73 -0.91
N TRP A 68 -0.48 4.70 -0.35
CA TRP A 68 -1.44 5.51 -1.11
C TRP A 68 -0.78 6.34 -2.20
N LEU A 69 0.36 6.97 -1.91
CA LEU A 69 1.14 7.71 -2.90
C LEU A 69 1.70 6.78 -3.99
N ALA A 70 2.21 5.60 -3.61
CA ALA A 70 2.69 4.59 -4.55
C ALA A 70 1.59 4.03 -5.46
N GLN A 71 0.41 3.75 -4.91
CA GLN A 71 -0.77 3.32 -5.68
C GLN A 71 -1.36 4.46 -6.51
N GLY A 72 -1.24 5.72 -6.07
CA GLY A 72 -1.65 6.90 -6.82
C GLY A 72 -0.93 7.04 -8.17
N LYS A 73 0.37 6.73 -8.21
CA LYS A 73 1.16 6.69 -9.45
C LYS A 73 0.68 5.59 -10.41
N HIS A 74 0.27 4.44 -9.88
CA HIS A 74 -0.28 3.32 -10.67
C HIS A 74 -1.66 3.66 -11.27
N ARG A 75 -2.51 4.42 -10.58
CA ARG A 75 -3.80 4.88 -11.13
C ARG A 75 -3.66 5.76 -12.38
N ARG A 76 -2.59 6.56 -12.49
CA ARG A 76 -2.27 7.32 -13.72
C ARG A 76 -1.72 6.43 -14.82
N ALA A 77 -0.84 5.48 -14.48
CA ALA A 77 -0.28 4.53 -15.46
C ALA A 77 -1.36 3.63 -16.08
N ALA A 78 -2.31 3.13 -15.29
CA ALA A 78 -3.41 2.29 -15.79
C ALA A 78 -4.30 3.02 -16.80
N ARG A 79 -4.55 4.32 -16.60
CA ARG A 79 -5.33 5.14 -17.55
C ARG A 79 -4.55 5.40 -18.85
N ARG A 80 -3.24 5.59 -18.77
CA ARG A 80 -2.38 5.80 -19.95
C ARG A 80 -2.23 4.52 -20.77
N ASN A 81 -1.97 3.38 -20.11
CA ASN A 81 -1.93 2.06 -20.76
C ASN A 81 -3.24 1.72 -21.47
N ARG A 82 -4.39 2.07 -20.89
CA ARG A 82 -5.69 1.78 -21.51
C ARG A 82 -5.89 2.58 -22.81
N ARG A 83 -5.46 3.85 -22.83
CA ARG A 83 -5.50 4.69 -24.03
C ARG A 83 -4.55 4.19 -25.12
N GLU A 84 -3.31 3.89 -24.75
CA GLU A 84 -2.33 3.33 -25.69
C GLU A 84 -2.80 1.98 -26.28
N ALA A 85 -3.41 1.12 -25.46
CA ALA A 85 -3.98 -0.14 -25.94
C ALA A 85 -5.19 0.05 -26.88
N GLU A 86 -6.03 1.07 -26.63
CA GLU A 86 -7.14 1.43 -27.54
C GLU A 86 -6.62 1.97 -28.86
N THR A 87 -5.61 2.84 -28.85
CA THR A 87 -4.97 3.36 -30.06
C THR A 87 -4.35 2.22 -30.89
N LEU A 88 -3.55 1.35 -30.27
CA LEU A 88 -2.93 0.20 -30.95
C LEU A 88 -3.98 -0.77 -31.51
N ARG A 89 -5.11 -0.96 -30.82
CA ARG A 89 -6.24 -1.76 -31.33
C ARG A 89 -6.92 -1.10 -32.53
N SER A 90 -7.10 0.22 -32.52
CA SER A 90 -7.67 0.92 -33.68
C SER A 90 -6.74 0.88 -34.89
N GLU A 91 -5.43 1.04 -34.69
CA GLU A 91 -4.45 0.96 -35.78
C GLU A 91 -4.40 -0.44 -36.39
N THR A 92 -4.40 -1.49 -35.55
CA THR A 92 -4.46 -2.87 -36.05
C THR A 92 -5.78 -3.18 -36.77
N GLN A 93 -6.92 -2.66 -36.31
CA GLN A 93 -8.18 -2.79 -37.04
C GLN A 93 -8.17 -2.03 -38.38
N MET A 94 -7.63 -0.82 -38.41
CA MET A 94 -7.50 -0.04 -39.66
C MET A 94 -6.56 -0.71 -40.65
N LEU A 95 -5.40 -1.20 -40.20
CA LEU A 95 -4.47 -1.95 -41.05
C LEU A 95 -5.11 -3.23 -41.58
N ARG A 96 -5.89 -3.94 -40.75
CA ARG A 96 -6.60 -5.16 -41.15
C ARG A 96 -7.77 -4.89 -42.10
N ALA A 97 -8.41 -3.72 -42.01
CA ALA A 97 -9.46 -3.29 -42.94
C ALA A 97 -8.89 -2.73 -44.25
N ALA A 98 -7.69 -2.14 -44.21
CA ALA A 98 -6.98 -1.63 -45.39
C ALA A 98 -6.32 -2.76 -46.22
N VAL A 99 -6.12 -3.94 -45.64
CA VAL A 99 -5.73 -5.16 -46.35
C VAL A 99 -7.01 -5.93 -46.72
N PRO A 100 -7.43 -5.95 -47.99
CA PRO A 100 -8.60 -6.72 -48.41
C PRO A 100 -8.35 -8.22 -48.19
N ASP A 101 -9.36 -8.97 -47.73
CA ASP A 101 -9.30 -10.44 -47.58
C ASP A 101 -8.88 -11.16 -48.87
N SER A 102 -9.01 -10.51 -50.03
CA SER A 102 -8.54 -11.00 -51.33
C SER A 102 -7.02 -11.04 -51.50
N ALA A 103 -6.23 -10.37 -50.64
CA ALA A 103 -4.76 -10.37 -50.68
C ALA A 103 -4.12 -11.43 -49.77
N LEU A 104 -4.88 -12.03 -48.84
CA LEU A 104 -4.39 -13.02 -47.87
C LEU A 104 -4.02 -14.40 -48.45
N PRO A 105 -4.61 -14.91 -49.55
CA PRO A 105 -4.20 -16.19 -50.14
C PRO A 105 -2.81 -16.16 -50.79
N ALA A 106 -2.28 -14.99 -51.13
CA ALA A 106 -1.05 -14.86 -51.91
C ALA A 106 0.24 -15.04 -51.08
N LEU A 107 0.18 -14.89 -49.75
CA LEU A 107 1.35 -14.95 -48.87
C LEU A 107 1.60 -16.35 -48.27
N THR A 108 0.64 -17.26 -48.40
CA THR A 108 0.72 -18.65 -47.91
C THR A 108 1.15 -19.64 -49.00
N ASN A 109 1.31 -19.21 -50.26
CA ASN A 109 1.62 -20.09 -51.40
C ASN A 109 3.09 -20.03 -51.86
N GLY A 110 3.99 -19.52 -51.03
CA GLY A 110 5.39 -19.24 -51.36
C GLY A 110 6.45 -19.98 -50.52
N ARG A 111 6.08 -21.06 -49.81
CA ARG A 111 7.05 -21.97 -49.18
C ARG A 111 6.79 -23.39 -49.67
N GLY A 112 7.50 -23.75 -50.74
CA GLY A 112 7.81 -25.14 -51.07
C GLY A 112 8.85 -25.72 -50.12
#